data_AF-X8E3Q5-F1
#
_entry.id   AF-X8E3Q5-F1
#
_cell.length_a   1.000
_cell.length_b   1.000
_cell.length_c   1.000
_cell.angle_alpha   90.00
_cell.angle_beta   90.00
_cell.angle_gamma   90.00
#
_symmetry.space_group_name_H-M   'P 1'
#
loop_
_entity.id
_entity.type
_entity.pdbx_description
1 polymer ?
#
loop_
_entity_poly.entity_id
_entity_poly.type
_entity_poly.pdbx_seq_one_letter_code
_entity_poly.pdbx_strand_id
1 'polypeptide(L)'
;MQTPDRIPKQRYYDPEFYALETELLWPRVWQMACRLEEIPKPGDFVEYEILDESISVVRLDSQTVRAYHNACRHRGVKIVEGNGSRRSFVCPFHGWCWGLNGDNTFVPRAEVFAEHNLRPRI
;
A
#
# COMPACT_ATOMS: atom_id res chain seq x y z
N MET A 1 -9.54 -40.01 -7.53
CA MET A 1 -10.48 -38.97 -8.01
C MET A 1 -10.74 -38.01 -6.87
N GLN A 2 -10.37 -36.73 -7.02
CA GLN A 2 -10.94 -35.69 -6.16
C GLN A 2 -12.38 -35.49 -6.59
N THR A 3 -13.33 -35.63 -5.67
CA THR A 3 -14.70 -35.20 -5.94
C THR A 3 -14.77 -33.68 -5.81
N PRO A 4 -15.49 -32.96 -6.69
CA PRO A 4 -15.45 -31.50 -6.74
C PRO A 4 -15.96 -30.81 -5.47
N ASP A 5 -16.70 -31.54 -4.64
CA ASP A 5 -17.23 -31.11 -3.33
C ASP A 5 -16.28 -31.41 -2.15
N ARG A 6 -15.13 -32.05 -2.38
CA ARG A 6 -14.17 -32.40 -1.32
C ARG A 6 -12.88 -31.60 -1.44
N ILE A 7 -12.80 -30.53 -0.65
CA ILE A 7 -11.58 -29.74 -0.49
C ILE A 7 -10.66 -30.41 0.57
N PRO A 8 -9.37 -30.67 0.25
CA PRO A 8 -8.43 -31.19 1.24
C PRO A 8 -8.27 -30.25 2.43
N LYS A 9 -8.43 -30.77 3.66
CA LYS A 9 -8.33 -29.99 4.90
C LYS A 9 -6.98 -29.30 5.08
N GLN A 10 -5.93 -29.84 4.47
CA GLN A 10 -4.56 -29.31 4.52
C GLN A 10 -4.49 -27.86 4.05
N ARG A 11 -5.35 -27.45 3.10
CA ARG A 11 -5.38 -26.08 2.59
C ARG A 11 -5.63 -25.02 3.66
N TYR A 12 -6.18 -25.40 4.81
CA TYR A 12 -6.48 -24.48 5.91
C TYR A 12 -5.35 -24.36 6.96
N TYR A 13 -4.32 -25.20 6.90
CA TYR A 13 -3.27 -25.22 7.94
C TYR A 13 -1.85 -25.57 7.46
N ASP A 14 -1.69 -26.04 6.22
CA ASP A 14 -0.39 -26.42 5.66
C ASP A 14 0.42 -25.17 5.29
N PRO A 15 1.60 -24.95 5.91
CA PRO A 15 2.45 -23.80 5.62
C PRO A 15 2.91 -23.75 4.15
N GLU A 16 3.09 -24.90 3.49
CA GLU A 16 3.50 -24.93 2.07
C GLU A 16 2.36 -24.44 1.18
N PHE A 17 1.11 -24.75 1.52
CA PHE A 17 -0.05 -24.25 0.77
C PHE A 17 -0.25 -22.75 1.00
N TYR A 18 -0.09 -22.26 2.23
CA TYR A 18 -0.11 -20.81 2.52
C TYR A 18 0.97 -20.04 1.74
N ALA A 19 2.18 -20.61 1.61
CA ALA A 19 3.25 -20.00 0.81
C ALA A 19 2.84 -19.86 -0.67
N LEU A 20 2.17 -20.87 -1.23
CA LEU A 20 1.62 -20.79 -2.59
C LEU A 20 0.54 -19.73 -2.71
N GLU A 21 -0.34 -19.56 -1.72
CA GLU A 21 -1.36 -18.49 -1.74
C GLU A 21 -0.71 -17.11 -1.67
N THR A 22 0.32 -16.95 -0.83
CA THR A 22 1.13 -15.74 -0.67
C THR A 22 1.80 -15.33 -1.97
N GLU A 23 2.29 -16.29 -2.77
CA GLU A 23 2.99 -16.00 -4.04
C GLU A 23 2.06 -15.88 -5.25
N LEU A 24 1.02 -16.73 -5.33
CA LEU A 24 0.27 -16.97 -6.57
C LEU A 24 -1.17 -16.48 -6.53
N LEU A 25 -1.73 -16.20 -5.34
CA LEU A 25 -3.13 -15.80 -5.22
C LEU A 25 -3.24 -14.35 -4.75
N TRP A 26 -2.88 -14.07 -3.50
CA TRP A 26 -3.19 -12.80 -2.84
C TRP A 26 -2.66 -11.55 -3.58
N PRO A 27 -1.43 -11.54 -4.12
CA PRO A 27 -0.91 -10.39 -4.88
C PRO A 27 -1.45 -10.30 -6.31
N ARG A 28 -2.20 -11.30 -6.78
CA ARG A 28 -2.57 -11.49 -8.19
C ARG A 28 -4.08 -11.43 -8.43
N VAL A 29 -4.86 -11.11 -7.39
CA VAL A 29 -6.32 -10.96 -7.47
C VAL A 29 -6.76 -9.61 -6.94
N TRP A 30 -7.93 -9.15 -7.40
CA TRP A 30 -8.53 -7.91 -6.90
C TRP A 30 -8.93 -8.07 -5.42
N GLN A 31 -8.46 -7.13 -4.60
CA GLN A 31 -8.77 -7.05 -3.17
C GLN A 31 -9.75 -5.90 -2.90
N MET A 32 -10.70 -6.12 -1.99
CA MET A 32 -11.60 -5.07 -1.53
C MET A 32 -10.93 -4.27 -0.41
N ALA A 33 -10.15 -3.24 -0.78
CA ALA A 33 -9.31 -2.51 0.16
C ALA A 33 -10.06 -1.51 1.05
N CYS A 34 -11.03 -0.78 0.49
CA CYS A 34 -11.85 0.19 1.23
C CYS A 34 -13.13 0.54 0.46
N ARG A 35 -14.05 1.24 1.12
CA ARG A 35 -15.22 1.85 0.44
C ARG A 35 -15.07 3.36 0.27
N LEU A 36 -15.76 3.95 -0.71
CA LEU A 36 -15.71 5.40 -0.94
C LEU A 36 -16.27 6.22 0.23
N GLU A 37 -17.16 5.65 1.04
CA GLU A 37 -17.71 6.28 2.23
C GLU A 37 -16.70 6.36 3.39
N GLU A 38 -15.63 5.55 3.36
CA GLU A 38 -14.53 5.60 4.34
C GLU A 38 -13.54 6.72 4.00
N ILE A 39 -13.50 7.16 2.73
CA ILE A 39 -12.63 8.23 2.22
C ILE A 39 -13.42 9.33 1.48
N PRO A 40 -14.40 9.99 2.13
CA PRO A 40 -15.35 10.87 1.47
C PRO A 40 -14.70 12.16 0.91
N LYS A 41 -13.58 12.62 1.47
CA LYS A 41 -12.95 13.90 1.12
C LYS A 41 -11.52 13.71 0.61
N PRO A 42 -11.01 14.64 -0.22
CA PRO A 42 -9.61 14.66 -0.60
C PRO A 42 -8.69 14.67 0.62
N GLY A 43 -7.67 13.81 0.60
CA GLY A 43 -6.72 13.62 1.70
C GLY A 43 -7.12 12.53 2.69
N ASP A 44 -8.37 12.07 2.66
CA ASP A 44 -8.80 10.91 3.44
C ASP A 44 -8.12 9.65 2.89
N PHE A 45 -7.63 8.80 3.79
CA PHE A 45 -6.95 7.57 3.46
C PHE A 45 -7.31 6.43 4.41
N VAL A 46 -7.19 5.20 3.90
CA VAL A 46 -7.28 3.94 4.64
C VAL A 46 -5.96 3.21 4.52
N GLU A 47 -5.50 2.62 5.62
CA GLU A 47 -4.46 1.60 5.60
C GLU A 47 -5.10 0.23 5.36
N TYR A 48 -4.72 -0.41 4.26
CA TYR A 48 -5.10 -1.78 3.94
C TYR A 48 -3.87 -2.68 4.08
N GLU A 49 -3.98 -3.73 4.91
CA GLU A 49 -2.91 -4.70 5.11
C GLU A 49 -3.30 -6.05 4.49
N ILE A 50 -2.37 -6.62 3.74
CA ILE A 50 -2.50 -7.96 3.17
C ILE A 50 -1.15 -8.66 3.27
N LEU A 51 -1.14 -9.85 3.88
CA LEU A 51 0.10 -10.59 4.17
C LEU A 51 1.08 -9.71 4.98
N ASP A 52 2.27 -9.47 4.45
CA ASP A 52 3.32 -8.61 5.01
C ASP A 52 3.36 -7.20 4.37
N GLU A 53 2.40 -6.88 3.49
CA GLU A 53 2.31 -5.59 2.82
C GLU A 53 1.29 -4.66 3.48
N SER A 54 1.67 -3.37 3.59
CA SER A 54 0.77 -2.28 3.96
C SER A 54 0.61 -1.33 2.77
N ILE A 55 -0.65 -1.03 2.44
CA ILE A 55 -1.05 -0.20 1.31
C ILE A 55 -1.85 0.99 1.82
N SER A 56 -1.46 2.20 1.43
CA SER A 56 -2.24 3.41 1.70
C SER A 56 -3.15 3.71 0.50
N VAL A 57 -4.46 3.63 0.70
CA VAL A 57 -5.46 4.00 -0.29
C VAL A 57 -5.98 5.40 0.03
N VAL A 58 -5.78 6.37 -0.87
CA VAL A 58 -6.02 7.80 -0.63
C VAL A 58 -6.93 8.41 -1.69
N ARG A 59 -7.86 9.26 -1.25
CA ARG A 59 -8.70 10.11 -2.10
C ARG A 59 -7.91 11.36 -2.52
N LEU A 60 -7.71 11.55 -3.81
CA LEU A 60 -7.00 12.73 -4.34
C LEU A 60 -7.95 13.91 -4.56
N ASP A 61 -9.14 13.62 -5.09
CA ASP A 61 -10.18 14.58 -5.43
C ASP A 61 -11.56 13.89 -5.42
N SER A 62 -12.61 14.51 -5.95
CA SER A 62 -13.96 13.94 -5.94
C SER A 62 -14.11 12.64 -6.76
N GLN A 63 -13.23 12.37 -7.72
CA GLN A 63 -13.33 11.23 -8.65
C GLN A 63 -12.10 10.31 -8.61
N THR A 64 -10.99 10.77 -8.05
CA THR A 64 -9.72 10.04 -8.11
C THR A 64 -9.35 9.43 -6.77
N VAL A 65 -9.09 8.13 -6.77
CA VAL A 65 -8.48 7.37 -5.68
C VAL A 65 -7.20 6.73 -6.19
N ARG A 66 -6.15 6.71 -5.37
CA ARG A 66 -4.90 5.99 -5.68
C ARG A 66 -4.49 5.13 -4.49
N ALA A 67 -3.73 4.08 -4.78
CA ALA A 67 -3.13 3.21 -3.79
C ALA A 67 -1.62 3.21 -3.96
N TYR A 68 -0.89 3.21 -2.85
CA TYR A 68 0.57 3.13 -2.83
C TYR A 68 1.01 2.14 -1.78
N HIS A 69 2.13 1.45 -1.99
CA HIS A 69 2.82 0.79 -0.89
C HIS A 69 3.12 1.83 0.19
N ASN A 70 2.68 1.57 1.42
CA ASN A 70 2.91 2.39 2.59
C ASN A 70 4.34 2.17 3.11
N ALA A 71 5.32 2.40 2.24
CA ALA A 71 6.73 2.16 2.50
C ALA A 71 7.55 3.31 1.90
N CYS A 72 8.27 4.01 2.76
CA CYS A 72 9.16 5.10 2.38
C CYS A 72 10.22 4.61 1.38
N ARG A 73 10.36 5.27 0.23
CA ARG A 73 11.39 4.92 -0.78
C ARG A 73 12.84 5.07 -0.29
N HIS A 74 13.08 5.73 0.85
CA HIS A 74 14.40 5.83 1.44
C HIS A 74 14.86 4.51 2.10
N ARG A 75 14.08 4.02 3.08
CA ARG A 75 14.46 2.87 3.93
C ARG A 75 13.28 1.99 4.32
N GLY A 76 12.19 2.04 3.56
CA GLY A 76 11.05 1.12 3.69
C GLY A 76 10.17 1.34 4.92
N VAL A 77 10.44 2.33 5.77
CA VAL A 77 9.60 2.57 6.96
C VAL A 77 8.17 2.93 6.56
N LYS A 78 7.20 2.47 7.36
CA LYS A 78 5.79 2.79 7.21
C LYS A 78 5.57 4.30 7.34
N ILE A 79 4.74 4.89 6.47
CA ILE A 79 4.52 6.35 6.42
C ILE A 79 3.30 6.75 7.24
N VAL A 80 2.25 5.94 7.23
CA VAL A 80 1.02 6.14 8.00
C VAL A 80 0.62 4.86 8.73
N GLU A 81 -0.13 4.99 9.82
CA GLU A 81 -0.73 3.87 10.54
C GLU A 81 -2.23 4.15 10.73
N GLY A 82 -3.06 3.15 10.50
CA GLY A 82 -4.51 3.22 10.55
C GLY A 82 -5.11 4.13 9.47
N ASN A 83 -6.29 4.65 9.76
CA ASN A 83 -7.07 5.48 8.84
C ASN A 83 -7.02 6.95 9.27
N GLY A 84 -7.17 7.87 8.32
CA GLY A 84 -7.21 9.28 8.67
C GLY A 84 -7.29 10.21 7.49
N SER A 85 -6.86 11.46 7.72
CA SER A 85 -6.81 12.49 6.70
C SER A 85 -5.51 13.27 6.77
N ARG A 86 -4.92 13.57 5.61
CA ARG A 86 -3.65 14.30 5.48
C ARG A 86 -3.68 15.22 4.27
N ARG A 87 -2.91 16.32 4.34
CA ARG A 87 -2.63 17.18 3.17
C ARG A 87 -1.38 16.75 2.41
N SER A 88 -0.46 16.10 3.11
CA SER A 88 0.78 15.53 2.61
C SER A 88 1.22 14.39 3.53
N PHE A 89 2.05 13.50 3.00
CA PHE A 89 2.62 12.40 3.76
C PHE A 89 4.07 12.72 4.09
N VAL A 90 4.46 12.53 5.36
CA VAL A 90 5.81 12.82 5.84
C VAL A 90 6.36 11.57 6.49
N CYS A 91 7.50 11.09 6.00
CA CYS A 91 8.17 9.93 6.56
C CYS A 91 8.60 10.23 8.01
N PRO A 92 8.19 9.43 9.00
CA PRO A 92 8.51 9.68 10.40
C PRO A 92 10.00 9.48 10.72
N PHE A 93 10.76 8.84 9.84
CA PHE A 93 12.16 8.54 10.08
C PHE A 93 13.09 9.70 9.70
N HIS A 94 13.02 10.18 8.46
CA HIS A 94 13.95 11.19 7.93
C HIS A 94 13.26 12.40 7.32
N GLY A 95 11.93 12.51 7.38
CA GLY A 95 11.22 13.71 6.92
C GLY A 95 11.15 13.88 5.40
N TRP A 96 11.33 12.80 4.62
CA TRP A 96 11.00 12.82 3.19
C TRP A 96 9.48 12.97 3.05
N CYS A 97 9.04 13.88 2.19
CA CYS A 97 7.63 14.24 2.02
C CYS A 97 7.08 13.88 0.64
N TRP A 98 5.80 13.49 0.61
CA TRP A 98 5.03 13.23 -0.60
C TRP A 98 3.74 14.03 -0.63
N GLY A 99 3.30 14.39 -1.84
CA GLY A 99 1.93 14.83 -2.09
C GLY A 99 0.95 13.66 -2.08
N LEU A 100 -0.36 13.94 -2.12
CA LEU A 100 -1.40 12.91 -2.20
C LEU A 100 -1.31 12.06 -3.49
N ASN A 101 -0.72 12.64 -4.54
CA ASN A 101 -0.47 12.00 -5.82
C ASN A 101 0.79 11.12 -5.85
N GLY A 102 1.50 10.99 -4.71
CA GLY A 102 2.69 10.14 -4.58
C GLY A 102 3.99 10.80 -5.04
N ASP A 103 3.94 12.04 -5.54
CA ASP A 103 5.14 12.76 -5.96
C ASP A 103 5.94 13.24 -4.74
N ASN A 104 7.27 13.19 -4.84
CA ASN A 104 8.15 13.80 -3.85
C ASN A 104 7.94 15.32 -3.83
N THR A 105 7.51 15.86 -2.70
CA THR A 105 7.34 17.32 -2.51
C THR A 105 8.52 17.95 -1.81
N PHE A 106 9.21 17.18 -0.96
CA PHE A 106 10.42 17.63 -0.27
C PHE A 106 11.30 16.44 0.10
N VAL A 107 12.61 16.56 -0.16
CA VAL A 107 13.61 15.57 0.21
C VAL A 107 14.75 16.31 0.91
N PRO A 108 15.03 16.03 2.19
CA PRO A 108 16.20 16.59 2.85
C PRO A 108 17.47 16.21 2.09
N ARG A 109 18.33 17.21 1.82
CA ARG A 109 19.58 17.03 1.07
C ARG A 109 19.39 16.31 -0.28
N ALA A 110 18.37 16.68 -1.04
CA ALA A 110 18.02 16.06 -2.31
C ALA A 110 19.23 15.83 -3.24
N GLU A 111 20.21 16.73 -3.22
CA GLU A 111 21.43 16.70 -4.02
C GLU A 111 22.30 15.44 -3.81
N VAL A 112 22.11 14.68 -2.74
CA VAL A 112 22.86 13.43 -2.49
C VAL A 112 22.19 12.19 -3.09
N PHE A 113 20.98 12.33 -3.64
CA PHE A 113 20.22 11.22 -4.21
C PHE A 113 20.22 11.27 -5.74
N ALA A 114 20.29 10.09 -6.37
CA ALA A 114 20.12 9.96 -7.81
C ALA A 114 18.71 10.37 -8.25
N GLU A 115 18.58 10.93 -9.46
CA GLU A 115 17.33 11.49 -9.97
C GLU A 115 16.15 10.49 -9.95
N HIS A 116 16.39 9.20 -10.20
CA HIS A 116 15.33 8.18 -10.18
C HIS A 116 14.72 7.94 -8.78
N ASN A 117 15.42 8.35 -7.72
CA ASN A 117 14.89 8.35 -6.35
C ASN A 117 14.01 9.58 -6.10
N LEU A 118 14.37 10.71 -6.71
CA LEU A 118 13.66 11.99 -6.58
C LEU A 118 12.43 12.09 -7.49
N ARG A 119 12.44 11.42 -8.65
CA ARG A 119 11.33 11.39 -9.61
C ARG A 119 11.04 9.95 -10.02
N PRO A 120 10.28 9.19 -9.20
CA PRO A 120 9.82 7.87 -9.61
C PRO A 120 9.03 7.96 -10.92
N ARG A 121 9.29 7.05 -11.85
CA ARG A 121 8.32 6.78 -12.92
C ARG A 121 7.22 5.93 -12.28
N ILE A 122 6.00 6.48 -12.23
CA ILE A 122 4.79 5.73 -11.87
C ILE A 122 4.40 4.87 -13.06
#